data_AF-A0AAU1NS69-F1
#
_entry.id   AF-A0AAU1NS69-F1
#
_cell.length_a   1.000
_cell.length_b   1.000
_cell.length_c   1.000
_cell.angle_alpha   90.00
_cell.angle_beta   90.00
_cell.angle_gamma   90.00
#
_symmetry.space_group_name_H-M   'P 1'
#
loop_
_entity.id
_entity.type
_entity.pdbx_description
1 polymer ?
#
loop_
_entity_poly.entity_id
_entity_poly.type
_entity_poly.pdbx_seq_one_letter_code
_entity_poly.pdbx_strand_id
1 'polypeptide(L)'
;MKNSAALLAAVALAFGGAVATSSSAFGASCPSGQFCAWTDANFGGQRTNWSGDDHDWEDPIQDQDSSWANHGISGPGIKDHVQVYENPGLVGLGTVCLAPGQEIASDSWGNDSGDSHTWKMSC
;
A
#
# COMPACT_ATOMS: atom_id res chain seq x y z
N MET A 1 0.76 0.24 72.98
CA MET A 1 0.04 -0.33 71.83
C MET A 1 -0.37 0.80 70.90
N LYS A 2 -0.03 0.65 69.62
CA LYS A 2 -0.69 1.19 68.42
C LYS A 2 -0.45 2.66 68.03
N ASN A 3 0.29 2.75 66.93
CA ASN A 3 0.65 3.88 66.09
C ASN A 3 -0.58 4.54 65.45
N SER A 4 -0.49 5.84 65.16
CA SER A 4 -1.32 6.56 64.17
C SER A 4 -0.48 7.71 63.63
N ALA A 5 0.08 7.60 62.42
CA ALA A 5 -0.54 7.82 61.11
C ALA A 5 -0.28 9.26 60.61
N ALA A 6 0.52 9.38 59.55
CA ALA A 6 0.48 10.49 58.62
C ALA A 6 0.93 9.99 57.24
N LEU A 7 -0.04 9.75 56.38
CA LEU A 7 0.10 9.50 54.95
C LEU A 7 0.48 10.81 54.25
N LEU A 8 1.44 10.76 53.32
CA LEU A 8 1.57 11.73 52.25
C LEU A 8 1.83 10.96 50.95
N ALA A 9 0.77 10.79 50.18
CA ALA A 9 0.79 10.25 48.83
C ALA A 9 1.18 11.37 47.86
N ALA A 10 2.32 11.23 47.18
CA ALA A 10 2.69 12.09 46.07
C ALA A 10 2.16 11.48 44.76
N VAL A 11 1.07 12.04 44.24
CA VAL A 11 0.58 11.74 42.90
C VAL A 11 1.41 12.57 41.91
N ALA A 12 2.35 11.94 41.21
CA ALA A 12 3.01 12.54 40.06
C ALA A 12 2.21 12.22 38.80
N LEU A 13 1.37 13.16 38.37
CA LEU A 13 0.75 13.16 37.04
C LEU A 13 1.82 13.51 36.00
N ALA A 14 2.49 12.48 35.46
CA ALA A 14 3.30 12.66 34.27
C ALA A 14 2.38 12.63 33.04
N PHE A 15 2.00 13.82 32.56
CA PHE A 15 1.47 14.04 31.23
C PHE A 15 2.56 13.67 30.20
N GLY A 16 2.64 12.40 29.82
CA GLY A 16 3.40 11.95 28.66
C GLY A 16 2.60 12.32 27.42
N GLY A 17 2.93 13.45 26.79
CA GLY A 17 2.29 13.89 25.56
C GLY A 17 2.34 12.81 24.50
N ALA A 18 1.18 12.46 23.94
CA ALA A 18 1.12 11.66 22.73
C ALA A 18 1.87 12.41 21.64
N VAL A 19 3.04 11.91 21.26
CA VAL A 19 3.71 12.29 20.02
C VAL A 19 2.83 11.77 18.88
N ALA A 20 1.88 12.59 18.44
CA ALA A 20 1.23 12.38 17.17
C ALA A 20 2.31 12.55 16.10
N THR A 21 2.94 11.45 15.70
CA THR A 21 3.72 11.41 14.47
C THR A 21 2.71 11.64 13.35
N SER A 22 2.58 12.89 12.92
CA SER A 22 1.93 13.21 11.66
C SER A 22 2.74 12.55 10.56
N SER A 23 2.32 11.35 10.16
CA SER A 23 2.78 10.71 8.94
C SER A 23 2.48 11.69 7.82
N SER A 24 3.49 12.39 7.33
CA SER A 24 3.38 13.07 6.05
C SER A 24 2.98 11.99 5.06
N ALA A 25 1.79 12.14 4.46
CA ALA A 25 1.37 11.31 3.34
C ALA A 25 2.35 11.61 2.20
N PHE A 26 3.45 10.87 2.17
CA PHE A 26 4.35 10.87 1.03
C PHE A 26 3.61 10.11 -0.05
N GLY A 27 3.31 10.79 -1.16
CA GLY A 27 2.82 10.12 -2.36
C GLY A 27 3.75 8.99 -2.74
N ALA A 28 3.20 7.95 -3.36
CA ALA A 28 3.92 6.73 -3.67
C ALA A 28 5.19 7.05 -4.47
N SER A 29 6.34 6.49 -4.05
CA SER A 29 7.60 6.64 -4.77
C SER A 29 7.63 5.70 -5.99
N CYS A 30 6.76 5.98 -6.96
CA CYS A 30 6.66 5.27 -8.24
C CYS A 30 7.18 6.15 -9.39
N PRO A 31 8.15 5.68 -10.20
CA PRO A 31 8.63 6.47 -11.34
C PRO A 31 7.54 6.71 -12.37
N SER A 32 7.64 7.83 -13.09
CA SER A 32 6.74 8.11 -14.23
C SER A 32 6.86 7.02 -15.30
N GLY A 33 5.72 6.58 -15.83
CA GLY A 33 5.60 5.48 -16.79
C GLY A 33 5.60 4.09 -16.14
N GLN A 34 5.50 3.98 -14.83
CA GLN A 34 5.51 2.70 -14.11
C GLN A 34 4.20 2.48 -13.36
N PHE A 35 3.83 1.21 -13.26
CA PHE A 35 3.00 0.67 -12.20
C PHE A 35 3.91 0.16 -11.08
N CYS A 36 3.55 0.39 -9.84
CA CYS A 36 4.30 -0.06 -8.67
C CYS A 36 3.38 -0.75 -7.68
N ALA A 37 3.88 -1.82 -7.07
CA ALA A 37 3.28 -2.51 -5.95
C ALA A 37 4.30 -2.61 -4.80
N TRP A 38 3.81 -2.65 -3.57
CA TRP A 38 4.62 -2.68 -2.37
C TRP A 38 4.15 -3.80 -1.45
N THR A 39 5.09 -4.45 -0.76
CA THR A 39 4.77 -5.55 0.16
C THR A 39 3.98 -5.10 1.39
N ASP A 40 4.04 -3.81 1.73
CA ASP A 40 3.37 -3.28 2.92
C ASP A 40 2.39 -2.17 2.54
N ALA A 41 1.41 -1.94 3.39
CA ALA A 41 0.49 -0.82 3.25
C ALA A 41 1.22 0.54 3.31
N ASN A 42 0.57 1.57 2.77
CA ASN A 42 1.05 2.95 2.69
C ASN A 42 2.39 3.10 1.95
N PHE A 43 2.59 2.32 0.90
CA PHE A 43 3.79 2.33 0.04
C PHE A 43 5.07 2.00 0.82
N GLY A 44 4.94 1.17 1.87
CA GLY A 44 6.02 0.68 2.71
C GLY A 44 6.63 -0.62 2.19
N GLY A 45 7.60 -1.17 2.92
CA GLY A 45 8.21 -2.45 2.53
C GLY A 45 8.99 -2.41 1.22
N GLN A 46 9.09 -3.57 0.56
CA GLN A 46 9.80 -3.70 -0.71
C GLN A 46 8.89 -3.32 -1.88
N ARG A 47 9.42 -2.49 -2.79
CA ARG A 47 8.73 -2.10 -4.03
C ARG A 47 9.15 -3.00 -5.19
N THR A 48 8.17 -3.40 -5.99
CA THR A 48 8.35 -3.89 -7.37
C THR A 48 7.62 -2.96 -8.34
N ASN A 49 8.13 -2.81 -9.56
CA ASN A 49 7.53 -1.91 -10.54
C ASN A 49 7.72 -2.38 -11.98
N TRP A 50 6.76 -2.02 -12.85
CA TRP A 50 6.67 -2.47 -14.23
C TRP A 50 6.17 -1.37 -15.17
N SER A 51 6.75 -1.30 -16.36
CA SER A 51 6.33 -0.37 -17.42
C SER A 51 5.44 -1.02 -18.48
N GLY A 52 5.12 -2.30 -18.32
CA GLY A 52 4.32 -3.10 -19.24
C GLY A 52 3.56 -4.18 -18.47
N ASP A 53 2.91 -5.09 -19.18
CA ASP A 53 2.20 -6.21 -18.58
C ASP A 53 3.19 -7.17 -17.90
N ASP A 54 2.74 -7.82 -16.83
CA ASP A 54 3.44 -8.96 -16.21
C ASP A 54 2.41 -10.02 -15.84
N HIS A 55 2.60 -11.23 -16.36
CA HIS A 55 1.62 -12.30 -16.26
C HIS A 55 1.94 -13.31 -15.15
N ASP A 56 3.06 -13.18 -14.45
CA ASP A 56 3.48 -14.15 -13.44
C ASP A 56 4.44 -13.45 -12.48
N TRP A 57 3.90 -12.74 -11.49
CA TRP A 57 4.72 -12.04 -10.51
C TRP A 57 5.56 -13.06 -9.74
N GLU A 58 6.82 -12.73 -9.51
CA GLU A 58 7.69 -13.56 -8.68
C GLU A 58 7.93 -12.94 -7.31
N ASP A 59 8.63 -13.71 -6.46
CA ASP A 59 9.14 -13.21 -5.20
C ASP A 59 9.94 -11.90 -5.39
N PRO A 60 9.75 -10.91 -4.48
CA PRO A 60 9.02 -11.04 -3.22
C PRO A 60 7.62 -10.43 -3.22
N ILE A 61 7.02 -10.12 -4.38
CA ILE A 61 5.75 -9.37 -4.43
C ILE A 61 4.52 -10.23 -4.68
N GLN A 62 4.69 -11.42 -5.28
CA GLN A 62 3.62 -12.41 -5.41
C GLN A 62 2.97 -12.68 -4.05
N ASP A 63 1.63 -12.57 -4.01
CA ASP A 63 0.82 -12.79 -2.80
C ASP A 63 1.28 -11.97 -1.58
N GLN A 64 1.94 -10.83 -1.79
CA GLN A 64 2.45 -9.98 -0.71
C GLN A 64 2.15 -8.50 -0.91
N ASP A 65 1.51 -8.11 -2.01
CA ASP A 65 1.20 -6.73 -2.30
C ASP A 65 0.12 -6.15 -1.37
N SER A 66 0.41 -5.03 -0.74
CA SER A 66 -0.48 -4.37 0.22
C SER A 66 -0.76 -2.90 -0.11
N SER A 67 -0.06 -2.35 -1.12
CA SER A 67 -0.36 -1.02 -1.67
C SER A 67 0.17 -0.86 -3.09
N TRP A 68 -0.43 0.07 -3.85
CA TRP A 68 -0.23 0.18 -5.30
C TRP A 68 -0.25 1.62 -5.79
N ALA A 69 0.47 1.90 -6.87
CA ALA A 69 0.44 3.19 -7.56
C ALA A 69 0.56 3.00 -9.06
N ASN A 70 -0.27 3.69 -9.82
CA ASN A 70 -0.18 3.75 -11.27
C ASN A 70 0.29 5.13 -11.70
N HIS A 71 1.58 5.28 -12.00
CA HIS A 71 2.15 6.51 -12.55
C HIS A 71 2.37 6.40 -14.06
N GLY A 72 1.52 5.64 -14.74
CA GLY A 72 1.54 5.45 -16.19
C GLY A 72 1.41 6.74 -16.99
N ILE A 73 1.77 6.65 -18.28
CA ILE A 73 1.65 7.76 -19.22
C ILE A 73 0.31 7.65 -19.94
N SER A 74 -0.51 8.68 -19.82
CA SER A 74 -1.79 8.78 -20.55
C SER A 74 -1.63 9.41 -21.93
N GLY A 75 -2.48 9.00 -22.86
CA GLY A 75 -2.57 9.60 -24.19
C GLY A 75 -3.60 8.89 -25.08
N PRO A 76 -3.95 9.48 -26.24
CA PRO A 76 -4.88 8.86 -27.17
C PRO A 76 -4.42 7.45 -27.60
N GLY A 77 -5.25 6.44 -27.36
CA GLY A 77 -4.97 5.05 -27.71
C GLY A 77 -3.94 4.35 -26.82
N ILE A 78 -3.49 5.00 -25.75
CA ILE A 78 -2.60 4.39 -24.76
C ILE A 78 -3.45 3.71 -23.69
N LYS A 79 -3.12 2.44 -23.40
CA LYS A 79 -3.62 1.74 -22.22
C LYS A 79 -2.88 2.29 -21.01
N ASP A 80 -3.60 2.94 -20.13
CA ASP A 80 -3.03 3.70 -19.01
C ASP A 80 -3.66 3.34 -17.66
N HIS A 81 -4.64 2.43 -17.64
CA HIS A 81 -5.17 1.82 -16.42
C HIS A 81 -4.43 0.52 -16.14
N VAL A 82 -4.33 0.12 -14.88
CA VAL A 82 -3.71 -1.17 -14.51
C VAL A 82 -4.73 -2.00 -13.78
N GLN A 83 -4.95 -3.23 -14.26
CA GLN A 83 -5.71 -4.24 -13.53
C GLN A 83 -4.74 -5.28 -12.99
N VAL A 84 -4.80 -5.51 -11.68
CA VAL A 84 -4.13 -6.62 -10.99
C VAL A 84 -5.09 -7.79 -10.85
N TYR A 85 -4.56 -9.01 -10.92
CA TYR A 85 -5.26 -10.28 -10.83
C TYR A 85 -4.67 -11.16 -9.75
N GLU A 86 -5.52 -12.05 -9.22
CA GLU A 86 -5.21 -12.88 -8.06
C GLU A 86 -4.43 -14.17 -8.38
N ASN A 87 -4.24 -14.47 -9.67
CA ASN A 87 -3.48 -15.64 -10.12
C ASN A 87 -2.58 -15.26 -11.29
N PRO A 88 -1.59 -16.12 -11.63
CA PRO A 88 -0.81 -15.94 -12.85
C PRO A 88 -1.68 -16.08 -14.09
N GLY A 89 -1.25 -15.46 -15.18
CA GLY A 89 -1.88 -15.51 -16.49
C GLY A 89 -3.09 -14.58 -16.64
N LEU A 90 -3.22 -13.54 -15.81
CA LEU A 90 -4.33 -12.59 -15.81
C LEU A 90 -5.70 -13.25 -15.53
N VAL A 91 -5.71 -14.23 -14.62
CA VAL A 91 -6.90 -15.03 -14.28
C VAL A 91 -7.45 -14.65 -12.92
N GLY A 92 -8.78 -14.67 -12.80
CA GLY A 92 -9.50 -14.38 -11.56
C GLY A 92 -10.48 -13.24 -11.69
N LEU A 93 -11.02 -12.80 -10.55
CA LEU A 93 -11.96 -11.68 -10.45
C LEU A 93 -11.29 -10.31 -10.60
N GLY A 94 -9.97 -10.25 -10.43
CA GLY A 94 -9.21 -9.02 -10.31
C GLY A 94 -9.22 -8.49 -8.88
N THR A 95 -8.08 -7.98 -8.42
CA THR A 95 -7.91 -7.46 -7.06
C THR A 95 -8.14 -5.95 -7.03
N VAL A 96 -7.29 -5.20 -7.73
CA VAL A 96 -7.39 -3.74 -7.84
C VAL A 96 -7.34 -3.30 -9.30
N CYS A 97 -8.02 -2.20 -9.59
CA CYS A 97 -7.88 -1.50 -10.86
C CYS A 97 -7.59 -0.01 -10.64
N LEU A 98 -6.47 0.47 -11.17
CA LEU A 98 -5.96 1.82 -10.94
C LEU A 98 -6.03 2.64 -12.21
N ALA A 99 -6.71 3.79 -12.15
CA ALA A 99 -6.60 4.82 -13.16
C ALA A 99 -5.20 5.48 -13.15
N PRO A 100 -4.81 6.17 -14.23
CA PRO A 100 -3.54 6.91 -14.28
C PRO A 100 -3.46 7.95 -13.16
N GLY A 101 -2.35 7.96 -12.44
CA GLY A 101 -2.11 8.84 -11.28
C GLY A 101 -2.79 8.39 -9.99
N GLN A 102 -3.52 7.26 -10.00
CA GLN A 102 -4.16 6.74 -8.80
C GLN A 102 -3.14 5.99 -7.92
N GLU A 103 -3.27 6.20 -6.62
CA GLU A 103 -2.52 5.49 -5.59
C GLU A 103 -3.53 4.87 -4.61
N ILE A 104 -3.32 3.60 -4.25
CA ILE A 104 -4.10 2.86 -3.27
C ILE A 104 -3.16 2.50 -2.12
N ALA A 105 -3.29 3.20 -1.00
CA ALA A 105 -2.44 3.00 0.17
C ALA A 105 -2.75 1.68 0.92
N SER A 106 -3.95 1.15 0.77
CA SER A 106 -4.32 -0.21 1.17
C SER A 106 -5.69 -0.56 0.60
N ASP A 107 -5.95 -1.86 0.39
CA ASP A 107 -7.26 -2.39 0.03
C ASP A 107 -7.41 -3.79 0.61
N SER A 108 -8.49 -4.06 1.34
CA SER A 108 -8.64 -5.35 2.03
C SER A 108 -8.92 -6.53 1.11
N TRP A 109 -9.42 -6.28 -0.11
CA TRP A 109 -9.69 -7.33 -1.08
C TRP A 109 -8.42 -7.68 -1.87
N GLY A 110 -7.60 -6.69 -2.21
CA GLY A 110 -6.35 -6.90 -2.94
C GLY A 110 -5.13 -7.23 -2.09
N ASN A 111 -5.18 -7.08 -0.77
CA ASN A 111 -4.04 -7.33 0.11
C ASN A 111 -3.53 -8.77 0.00
N ASP A 112 -2.22 -8.93 -0.19
CA ASP A 112 -1.50 -10.21 -0.24
C ASP A 112 -2.12 -11.18 -1.25
N SER A 113 -2.56 -10.66 -2.40
CA SER A 113 -3.35 -11.42 -3.36
C SER A 113 -2.91 -11.24 -4.80
N GLY A 114 -2.16 -10.21 -5.14
CA GLY A 114 -1.75 -9.94 -6.51
C GLY A 114 -0.68 -10.91 -7.01
N ASP A 115 -0.86 -11.38 -8.24
CA ASP A 115 0.03 -12.36 -8.87
C ASP A 115 0.24 -12.08 -10.38
N SER A 116 -0.54 -11.19 -10.97
CA SER A 116 -0.28 -10.69 -12.32
C SER A 116 -0.99 -9.37 -12.57
N HIS A 117 -0.58 -8.65 -13.61
CA HIS A 117 -1.27 -7.44 -14.05
C HIS A 117 -1.17 -7.17 -15.54
N THR A 118 -2.10 -6.36 -16.02
CA THR A 118 -2.06 -5.81 -17.38
C THR A 118 -2.51 -4.37 -17.42
N TRP A 119 -1.95 -3.64 -18.37
CA TRP A 119 -2.41 -2.32 -18.77
C TRP A 119 -3.70 -2.45 -19.59
N LYS A 120 -4.69 -1.59 -19.31
CA LYS A 120 -6.01 -1.55 -19.93
C LYS A 120 -6.40 -0.14 -20.36
N MET A 121 -7.43 -0.06 -21.21
CA MET A 121 -8.04 1.21 -21.62
C MET A 121 -8.93 1.81 -20.53
N SER A 122 -9.45 0.98 -19.63
CA SER A 122 -10.26 1.40 -18.49
C SER A 122 -10.28 0.31 -17.42
N CYS A 123 -10.68 0.73 -16.22
CA CYS A 123 -11.42 -0.10 -15.28
C CYS A 123 -12.91 -0.11 -15.71
#